data_AF-A0A7V3HN86-F1
#
_entry.id   AF-A0A7V3HN86-F1
#
_cell.length_a   1.000
_cell.length_b   1.000
_cell.length_c   1.000
_cell.angle_alpha   90.00
_cell.angle_beta   90.00
_cell.angle_gamma   90.00
#
_symmetry.space_group_name_H-M   'P 1'
#
loop_
_entity.id
_entity.type
_entity.pdbx_description
1 polymer ?
#
loop_
_entity_poly.entity_id
_entity_poly.type
_entity_poly.pdbx_seq_one_letter_code
_entity_poly.pdbx_strand_id
1 'polypeptide(L)'
;MLIYLFLATTLNWGPYTVSWEEYGVGEIPKEAPVFSISKGGRTVRSFEVWNATAETLDVDGDGAAELLLTDYSGGAHCCFTYYLYTRKPSLRPLGVFDMGNDMLSFQDLDGDGIAEAVGSYDGFAYYDYSYAASPSLPIVFSLKGGKYVENTKAFPDIIQKSLDEYLAAPPENDEEYRKSWATAVYAHMVLLGQESSAWETIKRSCPDMLDWLSRNSSSIKKILGAMGARVRYSEAKEDGDD
;
A
#
# COMPACT_ATOMS: atom_id res chain seq x y z
N MET A 1 24.66 -32.90 6.75
CA MET A 1 23.56 -32.19 7.44
C MET A 1 24.09 -30.80 7.77
N LEU A 2 23.91 -29.82 6.88
CA LEU A 2 24.23 -28.43 7.22
C LEU A 2 23.13 -27.95 8.17
N ILE A 3 23.52 -27.64 9.40
CA ILE A 3 22.70 -26.86 10.32
C ILE A 3 22.81 -25.42 9.81
N TYR A 4 21.81 -24.97 9.05
CA TYR A 4 21.67 -23.54 8.78
C TYR A 4 21.12 -22.92 10.05
N LEU A 5 21.97 -22.17 10.77
CA LEU A 5 21.52 -21.31 11.85
C LEU A 5 20.77 -20.14 11.21
N PHE A 6 19.44 -20.17 11.29
CA PHE A 6 18.63 -18.96 11.15
C PHE A 6 19.03 -18.02 12.29
N LEU A 7 19.62 -16.88 11.96
CA LEU A 7 19.86 -15.84 12.95
C LEU A 7 18.60 -15.00 13.01
N ALA A 8 17.83 -15.18 14.08
CA ALA A 8 16.76 -14.25 14.39
C ALA A 8 17.37 -12.85 14.52
N THR A 9 16.92 -11.91 13.67
CA THR A 9 17.28 -10.50 13.81
C THR A 9 16.52 -9.93 14.99
N THR A 10 17.15 -9.03 15.73
CA THR A 10 16.51 -8.37 16.87
C THR A 10 16.74 -6.87 16.84
N LEU A 11 15.75 -6.14 17.32
CA LEU A 11 15.76 -4.68 17.43
C LEU A 11 15.24 -4.27 18.81
N ASN A 12 15.98 -3.41 19.50
CA ASN A 12 15.49 -2.79 20.73
C ASN A 12 14.62 -1.59 20.40
N TRP A 13 13.38 -1.60 20.88
CA TRP A 13 12.41 -0.55 20.66
C TRP A 13 11.81 -0.10 21.99
N GLY A 14 12.58 0.72 22.72
CA GLY A 14 12.17 1.25 24.03
C GLY A 14 12.13 0.13 25.06
N PRO A 15 10.99 -0.13 25.74
CA PRO A 15 10.87 -1.26 26.67
C PRO A 15 10.64 -2.60 25.96
N TYR A 16 10.55 -2.61 24.63
CA TYR A 16 10.27 -3.79 23.82
C TYR A 16 11.52 -4.31 23.12
N THR A 17 11.57 -5.62 22.94
CA THR A 17 12.46 -6.31 22.01
C THR A 17 11.62 -6.85 20.86
N VAL A 18 12.00 -6.50 19.65
CA VAL A 18 11.39 -6.97 18.41
C VAL A 18 12.29 -8.06 17.84
N SER A 19 11.70 -9.16 17.36
CA SER A 19 12.43 -10.25 16.72
C SER A 19 11.72 -10.72 15.45
N TRP A 20 12.50 -11.05 14.42
CA TRP A 20 12.00 -11.62 13.17
C TRP A 20 13.08 -12.50 12.54
N GLU A 21 12.69 -13.25 11.52
CA GLU A 21 13.60 -14.08 10.74
C GLU A 21 13.77 -13.48 9.34
N GLU A 22 15.01 -13.37 8.88
CA GLU A 22 15.35 -12.97 7.52
C GLU A 22 15.72 -14.19 6.69
N TYR A 23 15.27 -14.20 5.43
CA TYR A 23 15.51 -15.29 4.49
C TYR A 23 16.31 -14.81 3.29
N GLY A 24 17.26 -15.64 2.86
CA GLY A 24 18.00 -15.42 1.64
C GLY A 24 17.07 -15.47 0.41
N VAL A 25 17.43 -14.74 -0.65
CA VAL A 25 16.68 -14.76 -1.92
C VAL A 25 16.64 -16.20 -2.45
N GLY A 26 15.43 -16.75 -2.64
CA GLY A 26 15.20 -18.11 -3.12
C GLY A 26 15.11 -19.18 -2.03
N GLU A 27 15.24 -18.81 -0.75
CA GLU A 27 14.96 -19.70 0.37
C GLU A 27 13.46 -19.70 0.66
N ILE A 28 12.88 -20.91 0.77
CA ILE A 28 11.50 -21.10 1.21
C ILE A 28 11.56 -21.71 2.60
N PRO A 29 11.07 -21.02 3.64
CA PRO A 29 11.04 -21.56 4.98
C PRO A 29 10.12 -22.78 5.08
N LYS A 30 10.45 -23.69 5.99
CA LYS A 30 9.64 -24.90 6.24
C LYS A 30 8.40 -24.63 7.08
N GLU A 31 8.47 -23.61 7.93
CA GLU A 31 7.40 -23.12 8.79
C GLU A 31 7.26 -21.63 8.53
N ALA A 32 6.05 -21.07 8.67
CA ALA A 32 5.87 -19.64 8.45
C ALA A 32 6.74 -18.84 9.45
N PRO A 33 7.59 -17.94 8.95
CA PRO A 33 8.39 -17.07 9.81
C PRO A 33 7.52 -16.27 10.76
N VAL A 34 8.01 -16.01 11.97
CA VAL A 34 7.24 -15.29 12.99
C VAL A 34 7.90 -13.97 13.35
N PHE A 35 7.14 -12.89 13.24
CA PHE A 35 7.49 -11.61 13.86
C PHE A 35 6.95 -11.57 15.29
N SER A 36 7.76 -11.11 16.25
CA SER A 36 7.37 -10.99 17.64
C SER A 36 7.77 -9.66 18.27
N ILE A 37 6.91 -9.14 19.15
CA ILE A 37 7.21 -8.02 20.05
C ILE A 37 7.12 -8.56 21.48
N SER A 38 8.19 -8.40 22.24
CA SER A 38 8.31 -8.89 23.62
C SER A 38 8.63 -7.77 24.61
N LYS A 39 8.13 -7.88 25.85
CA LYS A 39 8.45 -6.95 26.96
C LYS A 39 8.84 -7.77 28.19
N GLY A 40 10.06 -7.55 28.71
CA GLY A 40 10.56 -8.29 29.87
C GLY A 40 10.61 -9.81 29.66
N GLY A 41 10.93 -10.26 28.44
CA GLY A 41 11.00 -11.68 28.07
C GLY A 41 9.64 -12.34 27.78
N ARG A 42 8.52 -11.62 27.90
CA ARG A 42 7.19 -12.12 27.53
C ARG A 42 6.77 -11.56 26.18
N THR A 43 6.42 -12.45 25.25
CA THR A 43 5.77 -12.08 23.99
C THR A 43 4.43 -11.41 24.26
N VAL A 44 4.25 -10.20 23.74
CA VAL A 44 3.01 -9.42 23.85
C VAL A 44 2.28 -9.31 22.50
N ARG A 45 2.99 -9.51 21.39
CA ARG A 45 2.44 -9.63 20.03
C ARG A 45 3.27 -10.66 19.26
N SER A 46 2.60 -11.45 18.42
CA SER A 46 3.24 -12.41 17.51
C SER A 46 2.31 -12.67 16.34
N PHE A 47 2.85 -12.76 15.13
CA PHE A 47 2.11 -13.15 13.94
C PHE A 47 3.07 -13.67 12.87
N GLU A 48 2.52 -14.48 11.96
CA GLU A 48 3.26 -14.99 10.81
C GLU A 48 3.59 -13.86 9.82
N VAL A 49 4.77 -13.95 9.24
CA VAL A 49 5.30 -13.10 8.19
C VAL A 49 5.99 -13.99 7.16
N TRP A 50 6.39 -13.44 6.01
CA TRP A 50 7.06 -14.20 4.97
C TRP A 50 8.53 -13.82 4.81
N ASN A 51 8.80 -12.59 4.41
CA ASN A 51 10.16 -12.04 4.32
C ASN A 51 10.11 -10.64 4.87
N ALA A 52 10.44 -10.55 6.17
CA ALA A 52 10.20 -9.36 6.94
C ALA A 52 11.49 -8.59 7.24
N THR A 53 11.38 -7.27 7.24
CA THR A 53 12.40 -6.36 7.75
C THR A 53 11.76 -5.38 8.72
N ALA A 54 12.49 -4.95 9.74
CA ALA A 54 11.98 -4.01 10.72
C ALA A 54 12.92 -2.82 10.90
N GLU A 55 12.33 -1.63 10.99
CA GLU A 55 13.01 -0.38 11.26
C GLU A 55 12.18 0.50 12.20
N THR A 56 12.76 1.63 12.60
CA THR A 56 12.04 2.62 13.41
C THR A 56 12.07 3.99 12.75
N LEU A 57 10.93 4.68 12.75
CA LEU A 57 10.81 6.05 12.27
C LEU A 57 9.81 6.82 13.12
N ASP A 58 10.04 8.11 13.33
CA ASP A 58 9.13 9.00 14.04
C ASP A 58 8.12 9.57 13.04
N VAL A 59 6.89 9.04 13.05
CA VAL A 59 5.85 9.44 12.08
C VAL A 59 4.88 10.46 12.64
N ASP A 60 4.83 10.64 13.96
CA ASP A 60 3.89 11.56 14.61
C ASP A 60 4.59 12.78 15.25
N GLY A 61 5.91 12.87 15.11
CA GLY A 61 6.72 14.02 15.51
C GLY A 61 6.89 14.14 17.03
N ASP A 62 6.56 13.09 17.79
CA ASP A 62 6.54 13.15 19.25
C ASP A 62 7.90 12.82 19.91
N GLY A 63 8.92 12.55 19.10
CA GLY A 63 10.27 12.22 19.51
C GLY A 63 10.45 10.75 19.92
N ALA A 64 9.42 9.90 19.83
CA ALA A 64 9.53 8.48 20.08
C ALA A 64 9.11 7.64 18.86
N ALA A 65 10.09 7.38 18.00
CA ALA A 65 9.94 6.55 16.81
C ALA A 65 9.04 5.33 16.98
N GLU A 66 8.09 5.18 16.06
CA GLU A 66 7.28 4.01 15.79
C GLU A 66 8.14 2.86 15.24
N LEU A 67 7.57 1.66 15.31
CA LEU A 67 8.13 0.46 14.70
C LEU A 67 7.40 0.19 13.38
N LEU A 68 8.15 0.13 12.29
CA LEU A 68 7.67 -0.27 10.97
C LEU A 68 8.23 -1.64 10.64
N LEU A 69 7.32 -2.57 10.37
CA LEU A 69 7.62 -3.88 9.80
C LEU A 69 7.17 -3.89 8.35
N THR A 70 8.07 -4.24 7.43
CA THR A 70 7.77 -4.47 6.03
C THR A 70 7.85 -5.96 5.76
N ASP A 71 6.74 -6.56 5.33
CA ASP A 71 6.64 -7.97 4.96
C ASP A 71 6.37 -8.13 3.47
N TYR A 72 7.06 -9.08 2.85
CA TYR A 72 7.06 -9.32 1.41
C TYR A 72 6.87 -10.81 1.11
N SER A 73 5.83 -11.15 0.33
CA SER A 73 5.45 -12.55 0.09
C SER A 73 6.27 -13.32 -0.98
N GLY A 74 7.27 -12.71 -1.64
CA GLY A 74 8.34 -13.47 -2.34
C GLY A 74 8.13 -13.95 -3.79
N GLY A 75 7.01 -13.63 -4.47
CA GLY A 75 6.74 -13.94 -5.89
C GLY A 75 7.14 -12.85 -6.93
N ALA A 76 6.61 -12.91 -8.16
CA ALA A 76 6.83 -11.86 -9.20
C ALA A 76 5.78 -10.72 -9.16
N HIS A 77 4.69 -10.94 -8.44
CA HIS A 77 3.55 -10.03 -8.21
C HIS A 77 3.14 -10.09 -6.73
N CYS A 78 4.12 -10.05 -5.83
CA CYS A 78 3.88 -10.29 -4.41
C CYS A 78 3.51 -9.02 -3.66
N CYS A 79 2.77 -9.26 -2.59
CA CYS A 79 2.12 -8.23 -1.82
C CYS A 79 3.09 -7.70 -0.75
N PHE A 80 3.30 -6.40 -0.75
CA PHE A 80 3.88 -5.71 0.39
C PHE A 80 2.81 -5.47 1.45
N THR A 81 3.09 -5.92 2.67
CA THR A 81 2.30 -5.56 3.85
C THR A 81 3.17 -4.79 4.84
N TYR A 82 2.69 -3.62 5.26
CA TYR A 82 3.38 -2.80 6.24
C TYR A 82 2.62 -2.81 7.56
N TYR A 83 3.30 -3.07 8.67
CA TYR A 83 2.72 -3.00 10.01
C TYR A 83 3.39 -1.88 10.79
N LEU A 84 2.63 -0.85 11.13
CA LEU A 84 3.12 0.31 11.86
C LEU A 84 2.57 0.31 13.29
N TYR A 85 3.48 0.30 14.26
CA TYR A 85 3.18 0.24 15.68
C TYR A 85 3.71 1.46 16.42
N THR A 86 2.88 2.02 17.29
CA THR A 86 3.35 2.95 18.32
C THR A 86 3.42 2.24 19.67
N ARG A 87 4.32 2.75 20.52
CA ARG A 87 4.43 2.36 21.94
C ARG A 87 3.80 3.39 22.88
N LYS A 88 3.27 4.49 22.36
CA LYS A 88 2.67 5.58 23.14
C LYS A 88 1.16 5.73 22.87
N PRO A 89 0.35 5.95 23.92
CA PRO A 89 0.67 5.74 25.34
C PRO A 89 0.85 4.25 25.69
N SER A 90 0.54 3.35 24.76
CA SER A 90 0.64 1.90 24.91
C SER A 90 0.90 1.25 23.56
N LEU A 91 1.42 0.02 23.54
CA LEU A 91 1.60 -0.78 22.33
C LEU A 91 0.27 -0.99 21.57
N ARG A 92 0.18 -0.46 20.35
CA ARG A 92 -0.99 -0.60 19.48
C ARG A 92 -0.61 -0.31 18.02
N PRO A 93 -1.34 -0.87 17.03
CA PRO A 93 -1.11 -0.52 15.64
C PRO A 93 -1.63 0.90 15.37
N LEU A 94 -0.85 1.66 14.60
CA LEU A 94 -1.30 2.88 13.91
C LEU A 94 -1.95 2.54 12.56
N GLY A 95 -1.49 1.47 11.91
CA GLY A 95 -2.03 0.95 10.66
C GLY A 95 -1.34 -0.35 10.26
N VAL A 96 -2.09 -1.21 9.57
CA VAL A 96 -1.58 -2.33 8.79
C VAL A 96 -2.01 -2.08 7.35
N PHE A 97 -1.05 -1.90 6.46
CA PHE A 97 -1.27 -1.46 5.09
C PHE A 97 -1.03 -2.63 4.13
N ASP A 98 -2.02 -2.97 3.33
CA ASP A 98 -1.90 -3.96 2.25
C ASP A 98 -1.70 -3.21 0.94
N MET A 99 -0.46 -3.10 0.50
CA MET A 99 -0.09 -2.30 -0.68
C MET A 99 -0.05 -3.11 -1.97
N GLY A 100 -0.36 -4.41 -1.91
CA GLY A 100 -0.27 -5.28 -3.08
C GLY A 100 1.11 -5.14 -3.73
N ASN A 101 1.13 -4.82 -5.01
CA ASN A 101 2.35 -4.82 -5.81
C ASN A 101 3.24 -3.56 -5.66
N ASP A 102 2.90 -2.64 -4.75
CA ASP A 102 3.62 -1.37 -4.61
C ASP A 102 4.15 -1.14 -3.19
N MET A 103 5.06 -0.17 -3.07
CA MET A 103 5.69 0.18 -1.79
C MET A 103 4.96 1.32 -1.09
N LEU A 104 5.17 1.39 0.22
CA LEU A 104 4.74 2.48 1.09
C LEU A 104 5.95 3.26 1.60
N SER A 105 5.83 4.56 1.64
CA SER A 105 6.82 5.48 2.23
C SER A 105 6.13 6.42 3.21
N PHE A 106 6.89 7.01 4.14
CA PHE A 106 6.37 7.99 5.09
C PHE A 106 7.01 9.35 4.84
N GLN A 107 6.20 10.37 4.57
CA GLN A 107 6.63 11.71 4.18
C GLN A 107 5.68 12.74 4.77
N ASP A 108 6.19 13.79 5.41
CA ASP A 108 5.40 14.95 5.84
C ASP A 108 5.03 15.78 4.59
N LEU A 109 3.81 15.59 4.07
CA LEU A 109 3.38 16.18 2.81
C LEU A 109 2.82 17.58 2.98
N ASP A 110 2.26 17.91 4.15
CA ASP A 110 1.62 19.20 4.42
C ASP A 110 2.42 20.12 5.35
N GLY A 111 3.54 19.63 5.90
CA GLY A 111 4.48 20.38 6.73
C GLY A 111 4.01 20.55 8.18
N ASP A 112 3.08 19.73 8.66
CA ASP A 112 2.57 19.80 10.03
C ASP A 112 3.44 19.04 11.06
N GLY A 113 4.48 18.35 10.59
CA GLY A 113 5.39 17.54 11.41
C GLY A 113 4.92 16.10 11.64
N ILE A 114 3.80 15.69 11.05
CA ILE A 114 3.27 14.33 11.04
C ILE A 114 3.43 13.77 9.63
N ALA A 115 3.98 12.56 9.49
CA ALA A 115 4.18 11.95 8.20
C ALA A 115 2.88 11.35 7.64
N GLU A 116 2.54 11.64 6.40
CA GLU A 116 1.63 10.83 5.59
C GLU A 116 2.28 9.52 5.18
N ALA A 117 1.49 8.46 5.10
CA ALA A 117 1.90 7.24 4.39
C ALA A 117 1.50 7.38 2.91
N VAL A 118 2.48 7.33 2.02
CA VAL A 118 2.34 7.57 0.57
C VAL A 118 2.77 6.32 -0.18
N GLY A 119 1.90 5.83 -1.05
CA GLY A 119 2.18 4.70 -1.93
C GLY A 119 1.40 4.80 -3.23
N SER A 120 1.33 3.67 -3.94
CA SER A 120 0.57 3.55 -5.17
C SER A 120 -0.46 2.42 -5.06
N TYR A 121 -1.64 2.70 -5.59
CA TYR A 121 -2.83 1.88 -5.51
C TYR A 121 -2.95 1.06 -6.78
N ASP A 122 -2.71 -0.23 -6.63
CA ASP A 122 -2.77 -1.24 -7.67
C ASP A 122 -4.16 -1.90 -7.79
N GLY A 123 -5.23 -1.27 -7.28
CA GLY A 123 -6.58 -1.86 -7.29
C GLY A 123 -7.15 -2.15 -8.69
N PHE A 124 -6.50 -1.64 -9.73
CA PHE A 124 -6.81 -1.91 -11.13
C PHE A 124 -5.95 -3.02 -11.76
N ALA A 125 -5.03 -3.63 -11.01
CA ALA A 125 -4.23 -4.74 -11.50
C ALA A 125 -5.12 -5.84 -12.09
N TYR A 126 -4.82 -6.24 -13.33
CA TYR A 126 -5.56 -7.27 -14.07
C TYR A 126 -7.05 -7.00 -14.34
N TYR A 127 -7.50 -5.73 -14.35
CA TYR A 127 -8.92 -5.40 -14.46
C TYR A 127 -9.59 -5.86 -15.78
N ASP A 128 -9.08 -5.41 -16.93
CA ASP A 128 -9.48 -5.85 -18.30
C ASP A 128 -8.26 -5.82 -19.23
N TYR A 129 -7.08 -5.99 -18.64
CA TYR A 129 -5.77 -5.84 -19.24
C TYR A 129 -4.73 -6.63 -18.43
N SER A 130 -3.55 -6.85 -18.98
CA SER A 130 -2.42 -7.47 -18.32
C SER A 130 -1.88 -6.60 -17.17
N TYR A 131 -1.08 -7.20 -16.29
CA TYR A 131 -0.38 -6.45 -15.25
C TYR A 131 0.48 -5.33 -15.83
N ALA A 132 1.22 -5.60 -16.91
CA ALA A 132 2.10 -4.63 -17.54
C ALA A 132 1.37 -3.40 -18.07
N ALA A 133 0.12 -3.59 -18.51
CA ALA A 133 -0.74 -2.50 -18.94
C ALA A 133 -1.55 -1.89 -17.78
N SER A 134 -1.52 -2.43 -16.56
CA SER A 134 -2.39 -1.95 -15.48
C SER A 134 -1.97 -0.55 -15.01
N PRO A 135 -2.91 0.41 -14.88
CA PRO A 135 -2.59 1.70 -14.33
C PRO A 135 -2.49 1.62 -12.81
N SER A 136 -1.70 2.50 -12.23
CA SER A 136 -1.69 2.75 -10.81
C SER A 136 -2.12 4.18 -10.51
N LEU A 137 -2.57 4.41 -9.29
CA LEU A 137 -2.97 5.73 -8.80
C LEU A 137 -2.23 6.04 -7.51
N PRO A 138 -1.95 7.29 -7.16
CA PRO A 138 -1.45 7.59 -5.84
C PRO A 138 -2.49 7.22 -4.77
N ILE A 139 -2.01 6.74 -3.63
CA ILE A 139 -2.81 6.61 -2.40
C ILE A 139 -2.04 7.26 -1.25
N VAL A 140 -2.76 8.04 -0.47
CA VAL A 140 -2.21 8.74 0.70
C VAL A 140 -3.06 8.42 1.91
N PHE A 141 -2.41 8.11 3.02
CA PHE A 141 -3.04 7.95 4.32
C PHE A 141 -2.51 9.01 5.29
N SER A 142 -3.39 9.66 6.04
CA SER A 142 -3.01 10.61 7.10
C SER A 142 -3.32 10.03 8.47
N LEU A 143 -2.50 10.38 9.47
CA LEU A 143 -2.72 10.00 10.86
C LEU A 143 -3.84 10.84 11.49
N LYS A 144 -5.00 10.24 11.75
CA LYS A 144 -6.15 10.91 12.38
C LYS A 144 -6.60 10.15 13.61
N GLY A 145 -6.63 10.83 14.76
CA GLY A 145 -7.05 10.21 16.03
C GLY A 145 -6.19 8.99 16.43
N GLY A 146 -4.89 9.04 16.11
CA GLY A 146 -3.94 7.96 16.39
C GLY A 146 -4.03 6.75 15.46
N LYS A 147 -4.69 6.87 14.30
CA LYS A 147 -4.80 5.83 13.29
C LYS A 147 -4.62 6.41 11.89
N TYR A 148 -3.89 5.73 11.02
CA TYR A 148 -3.84 6.11 9.61
C TYR A 148 -5.17 5.81 8.93
N VAL A 149 -5.68 6.75 8.16
CA VAL A 149 -6.90 6.62 7.35
C VAL A 149 -6.61 7.09 5.94
N GLU A 150 -7.24 6.46 4.94
CA GLU A 150 -7.14 6.89 3.55
C GLU A 150 -7.63 8.34 3.43
N ASN A 151 -6.82 9.17 2.80
CA ASN A 151 -7.01 10.62 2.73
C ASN A 151 -6.49 11.20 1.40
N THR A 152 -6.42 10.40 0.33
CA THR A 152 -5.80 10.75 -0.95
C THR A 152 -6.37 12.04 -1.53
N LYS A 153 -7.69 12.25 -1.42
CA LYS A 153 -8.36 13.45 -1.93
C LYS A 153 -7.94 14.76 -1.25
N ALA A 154 -7.31 14.70 -0.08
CA ALA A 154 -6.75 15.87 0.58
C ALA A 154 -5.45 16.37 -0.08
N PHE A 155 -4.83 15.56 -0.97
CA PHE A 155 -3.57 15.85 -1.65
C PHE A 155 -3.77 15.92 -3.17
N PRO A 156 -4.56 16.89 -3.68
CA PRO A 156 -4.88 16.99 -5.10
C PRO A 156 -3.66 17.18 -6.00
N ASP A 157 -2.59 17.80 -5.51
CA ASP A 157 -1.37 18.03 -6.29
C ASP A 157 -0.65 16.71 -6.64
N ILE A 158 -0.69 15.71 -5.74
CA ILE A 158 -0.13 14.38 -6.01
C ILE A 158 -0.97 13.65 -7.06
N ILE A 159 -2.30 13.73 -6.94
CA ILE A 159 -3.23 13.14 -7.93
C ILE A 159 -3.04 13.81 -9.29
N GLN A 160 -2.93 15.14 -9.33
CA GLN A 160 -2.75 15.91 -10.56
C GLN A 160 -1.42 15.59 -11.21
N LYS A 161 -0.33 15.53 -10.44
CA LYS A 161 0.99 15.16 -10.97
C LYS A 161 0.96 13.78 -11.64
N SER A 162 0.32 12.79 -11.00
CA SER A 162 0.19 11.45 -11.60
C SER A 162 -0.71 11.45 -12.84
N LEU A 163 -1.81 12.21 -12.82
CA LEU A 163 -2.65 12.40 -14.01
C LEU A 163 -1.87 13.02 -15.18
N ASP A 164 -1.02 14.01 -14.91
CA ASP A 164 -0.23 14.69 -15.94
C ASP A 164 0.72 13.73 -16.66
N GLU A 165 1.26 12.71 -15.97
CA GLU A 165 2.07 11.65 -16.58
C GLU A 165 1.28 10.85 -17.62
N TYR A 166 0.03 10.48 -17.30
CA TYR A 166 -0.88 9.81 -18.25
C TYR A 166 -1.30 10.73 -19.40
N LEU A 167 -1.51 12.02 -19.15
CA LEU A 167 -1.91 12.97 -20.20
C LEU A 167 -0.76 13.35 -21.15
N ALA A 168 0.49 13.29 -20.67
CA ALA A 168 1.67 13.56 -21.48
C ALA A 168 1.99 12.41 -22.46
N ALA A 169 1.56 11.19 -22.14
CA ALA A 169 1.72 10.02 -23.01
C ALA A 169 0.47 9.82 -23.90
N PRO A 170 0.61 9.79 -25.23
CA PRO A 170 -0.52 9.44 -26.08
C PRO A 170 -0.93 7.97 -25.84
N PRO A 171 -2.25 7.65 -25.88
CA PRO A 171 -2.71 6.27 -25.78
C PRO A 171 -2.12 5.43 -26.91
N GLU A 172 -1.61 4.24 -26.59
CA GLU A 172 -0.99 3.36 -27.59
C GLU A 172 -2.01 2.83 -28.62
N ASN A 173 -1.52 2.36 -29.77
CA ASN A 173 -2.37 1.80 -30.83
C ASN A 173 -2.97 0.43 -30.46
N ASP A 174 -2.53 -0.18 -29.36
CA ASP A 174 -3.10 -1.41 -28.83
C ASP A 174 -4.35 -1.13 -27.96
N GLU A 175 -5.42 -1.92 -28.14
CA GLU A 175 -6.70 -1.72 -27.46
C GLU A 175 -6.58 -1.83 -25.93
N GLU A 176 -5.74 -2.74 -25.44
CA GLU A 176 -5.52 -3.00 -24.02
C GLU A 176 -5.00 -1.74 -23.32
N TYR A 177 -3.98 -1.12 -23.90
CA TYR A 177 -3.37 0.09 -23.37
C TYR A 177 -4.29 1.30 -23.45
N ARG A 178 -5.19 1.38 -24.45
CA ARG A 178 -6.22 2.44 -24.49
C ARG A 178 -7.28 2.28 -23.39
N LYS A 179 -7.68 1.05 -23.07
CA LYS A 179 -8.58 0.78 -21.92
C LYS A 179 -7.91 1.16 -20.60
N SER A 180 -6.63 0.80 -20.44
CA SER A 180 -5.84 1.20 -19.27
C SER A 180 -5.73 2.72 -19.15
N TRP A 181 -5.32 3.40 -20.22
CA TRP A 181 -5.21 4.86 -20.25
C TRP A 181 -6.55 5.54 -19.93
N ALA A 182 -7.66 5.08 -20.52
CA ALA A 182 -8.99 5.61 -20.22
C ALA A 182 -9.38 5.37 -18.75
N THR A 183 -9.01 4.22 -18.17
CA THR A 183 -9.19 3.93 -16.74
C THR A 183 -8.40 4.90 -15.88
N ALA A 184 -7.10 5.08 -16.17
CA ALA A 184 -6.22 5.96 -15.44
C ALA A 184 -6.75 7.40 -15.43
N VAL A 185 -7.01 7.97 -16.61
CA VAL A 185 -7.50 9.35 -16.75
C VAL A 185 -8.84 9.53 -16.03
N TYR A 186 -9.77 8.61 -16.24
CA TYR A 186 -11.08 8.69 -15.59
C TYR A 186 -10.97 8.59 -14.07
N ALA A 187 -10.19 7.65 -13.55
CA ALA A 187 -10.06 7.40 -12.13
C ALA A 187 -9.38 8.55 -11.39
N HIS A 188 -8.28 9.11 -11.94
CA HIS A 188 -7.63 10.30 -11.39
C HIS A 188 -8.58 11.50 -11.36
N MET A 189 -9.27 11.76 -12.46
CA MET A 189 -10.20 12.89 -12.54
C MET A 189 -11.41 12.70 -11.61
N VAL A 190 -11.87 11.47 -11.37
CA VAL A 190 -12.88 11.20 -10.32
C VAL A 190 -12.34 11.52 -8.92
N LEU A 191 -11.08 11.17 -8.61
CA LEU A 191 -10.45 11.53 -7.34
C LEU A 191 -10.35 13.05 -7.15
N LEU A 192 -10.07 13.79 -8.23
CA LEU A 192 -10.04 15.25 -8.28
C LEU A 192 -11.44 15.92 -8.30
N GLY A 193 -12.53 15.14 -8.35
CA GLY A 193 -13.90 15.69 -8.46
C GLY A 193 -14.26 16.24 -9.84
N GLN A 194 -13.56 15.81 -10.89
CA GLN A 194 -13.63 16.30 -12.26
C GLN A 194 -14.23 15.26 -13.24
N GLU A 195 -15.18 14.42 -12.80
CA GLU A 195 -15.74 13.32 -13.60
C GLU A 195 -16.27 13.77 -14.98
N SER A 196 -16.99 14.89 -15.07
CA SER A 196 -17.48 15.41 -16.36
C SER A 196 -16.35 15.77 -17.32
N SER A 197 -15.27 16.37 -16.82
CA SER A 197 -14.10 16.73 -17.61
C SER A 197 -13.33 15.49 -18.09
N ALA A 198 -13.40 14.38 -17.34
CA ALA A 198 -12.80 13.12 -17.74
C ALA A 198 -13.41 12.57 -19.04
N TRP A 199 -14.74 12.57 -19.14
CA TRP A 199 -15.45 12.15 -20.35
C TRP A 199 -15.03 12.97 -21.57
N GLU A 200 -14.95 14.30 -21.44
CA GLU A 200 -14.54 15.17 -22.54
C GLU A 200 -13.07 14.99 -22.93
N THR A 201 -12.19 14.72 -21.96
CA THR A 201 -10.78 14.39 -22.22
C THR A 201 -10.64 13.09 -22.99
N ILE A 202 -11.33 12.03 -22.54
CA ILE A 202 -11.26 10.72 -23.19
C ILE A 202 -11.93 10.78 -24.57
N LYS A 203 -13.04 11.50 -24.74
CA LYS A 203 -13.67 11.72 -26.04
C LYS A 203 -12.74 12.38 -27.06
N ARG A 204 -11.91 13.33 -26.62
CA ARG A 204 -10.99 14.06 -27.50
C ARG A 204 -9.77 13.23 -27.88
N SER A 205 -9.22 12.46 -26.93
CA SER A 205 -7.97 11.73 -27.14
C SER A 205 -8.17 10.28 -27.61
N CYS A 206 -9.27 9.65 -27.21
CA CYS A 206 -9.56 8.23 -27.40
C CYS A 206 -11.08 7.95 -27.53
N PRO A 207 -11.75 8.52 -28.56
CA PRO A 207 -13.22 8.45 -28.68
C PRO A 207 -13.77 7.01 -28.79
N ASP A 208 -12.98 6.07 -29.32
CA ASP A 208 -13.32 4.66 -29.43
C ASP A 208 -13.52 3.97 -28.06
N MET A 209 -12.95 4.54 -26.98
CA MET A 209 -13.09 4.00 -25.63
C MET A 209 -14.34 4.47 -24.88
N LEU A 210 -15.14 5.39 -25.43
CA LEU A 210 -16.31 5.94 -24.71
C LEU A 210 -17.36 4.88 -24.37
N ASP A 211 -17.67 3.98 -25.31
CA ASP A 211 -18.65 2.91 -25.09
C ASP A 211 -18.14 1.88 -24.08
N TRP A 212 -16.83 1.60 -24.08
CA TRP A 212 -16.21 0.73 -23.08
C TRP A 212 -16.23 1.40 -21.71
N LEU A 213 -15.82 2.67 -21.61
CA LEU A 213 -15.81 3.42 -20.35
C LEU A 213 -17.22 3.57 -19.77
N SER A 214 -18.24 3.83 -20.60
CA SER A 214 -19.64 3.90 -20.15
C SER A 214 -20.11 2.63 -19.46
N ARG A 215 -19.67 1.46 -19.93
CA ARG A 215 -20.00 0.16 -19.34
C ARG A 215 -19.20 -0.14 -18.06
N ASN A 216 -18.01 0.45 -17.92
CA ASN A 216 -17.07 0.13 -16.85
C ASN A 216 -16.96 1.21 -15.75
N SER A 217 -17.44 2.43 -15.97
CA SER A 217 -17.28 3.57 -15.07
C SER A 217 -17.79 3.32 -13.64
N SER A 218 -18.90 2.59 -13.49
CA SER A 218 -19.43 2.19 -12.17
C SER A 218 -18.50 1.22 -11.44
N SER A 219 -17.90 0.27 -12.16
CA SER A 219 -16.93 -0.68 -11.60
C SER A 219 -15.63 0.03 -11.21
N ILE A 220 -15.14 0.95 -12.06
CA ILE A 220 -13.98 1.78 -11.78
C ILE A 220 -14.20 2.61 -10.49
N LYS A 221 -15.37 3.23 -10.34
CA LYS A 221 -15.73 3.96 -9.11
C LYS A 221 -15.84 3.05 -7.88
N LYS A 222 -16.31 1.81 -8.05
CA LYS A 222 -16.35 0.82 -6.96
C LYS A 222 -14.94 0.46 -6.49
N ILE A 223 -14.01 0.26 -7.43
CA ILE A 223 -12.60 -0.01 -7.12
C ILE A 223 -11.99 1.19 -6.36
N LEU A 224 -12.19 2.42 -6.84
CA LEU A 224 -11.75 3.62 -6.10
C LEU A 224 -12.36 3.71 -4.69
N GLY A 225 -13.63 3.33 -4.53
CA GLY A 225 -14.29 3.29 -3.22
C GLY A 225 -13.68 2.29 -2.23
N ALA A 226 -12.84 1.35 -2.71
CA ALA A 226 -12.16 0.36 -1.88
C ALA A 226 -10.76 0.79 -1.42
N MET A 227 -10.27 1.99 -1.79
CA MET A 227 -8.96 2.48 -1.33
C MET A 227 -8.85 2.49 0.20
N GLY A 228 -9.92 2.84 0.91
CA GLY A 228 -9.96 2.82 2.37
C GLY A 228 -9.75 1.43 3.01
N ALA A 229 -9.99 0.35 2.26
CA ALA A 229 -9.76 -1.02 2.74
C ALA A 229 -8.28 -1.42 2.72
N ARG A 230 -7.41 -0.61 2.10
CA ARG A 230 -5.96 -0.82 2.07
C ARG A 230 -5.29 -0.60 3.42
N VAL A 231 -6.00 -0.05 4.41
CA VAL A 231 -5.52 0.09 5.79
C VAL A 231 -6.49 -0.57 6.78
N ARG A 232 -5.95 -1.31 7.74
CA ARG A 232 -6.66 -1.94 8.85
C ARG A 232 -5.89 -1.78 10.15
N TYR A 233 -6.45 -2.26 11.28
CA TYR A 233 -5.88 -2.01 12.63
C TYR A 233 -5.68 -3.28 13.45
N SER A 234 -5.54 -4.40 12.76
CA SER A 234 -5.15 -5.69 13.29
C SER A 234 -4.40 -6.43 12.19
N GLU A 235 -3.55 -7.37 12.60
CA GLU A 235 -2.88 -8.33 11.73
C GLU A 235 -3.91 -9.27 11.08
N ALA A 236 -3.53 -9.95 10.00
CA ALA A 236 -4.47 -10.86 9.34
C ALA A 236 -4.75 -11.99 10.33
N LYS A 237 -6.01 -12.38 10.49
CA LYS A 237 -6.28 -13.66 11.13
C LYS A 237 -5.95 -14.72 10.07
N GLU A 238 -5.29 -15.79 10.48
CA GLU A 238 -5.29 -17.01 9.69
C GLU A 238 -6.75 -17.32 9.32
N ASP A 239 -7.03 -17.42 8.02
CA ASP A 239 -8.10 -18.30 7.59
C ASP A 239 -7.62 -19.69 7.99
N GLY A 240 -8.09 -20.17 9.14
CA GLY A 240 -7.94 -21.57 9.46
C GLY A 240 -8.65 -22.34 8.34
N ASP A 241 -7.89 -23.15 7.61
CA ASP A 241 -8.45 -24.17 6.71
C ASP A 241 -9.48 -24.99 7.51
N ASP A 242 -10.76 -24.78 7.22
CA ASP A 242 -11.86 -25.70 7.53
C ASP A 242 -11.97 -26.75 6.41
#